data_AF-A0A814V6A7-F1
#
_entry.id   AF-A0A814V6A7-F1
#
_cell.length_a   1.000
_cell.length_b   1.000
_cell.length_c   1.000
_cell.angle_alpha   90.00
_cell.angle_beta   90.00
_cell.angle_gamma   90.00
#
_symmetry.space_group_name_H-M   'P 1'
#
loop_
_entity.id
_entity.type
_entity.pdbx_description
1 polymer ?
#
loop_
_entity_poly.entity_id
_entity_poly.type
_entity_poly.pdbx_seq_one_letter_code
_entity_poly.pdbx_strand_id
1 'polypeptide(L)'
;MISYPEFFESNHVTASELTTKASTGSGTKIFAIGLILGIVVSGSAMMGVVVVWQNSAPPSTLCVNNTSDRKLYNNEFIYSPTSQVYAAGMLNNQFGIYRAYGYGNVTSTTIWTASQSTTSITCHLQLQTDRNVVVYTTTSSIAVWAAGVNNGGSGKPFCLQMLDSGNLIWINNTGSTIWQTNSAQSG
;
A
#
# COMPACT_ATOMS: atom_id res chain seq x y z
N MET A 1 33.82 -44.72 10.57
CA MET A 1 32.57 -44.14 11.09
C MET A 1 32.91 -42.77 11.65
N ILE A 2 32.42 -41.63 11.19
CA ILE A 2 31.52 -41.24 10.10
C ILE A 2 32.12 -39.92 9.58
N SER A 3 32.24 -39.78 8.26
CA SER A 3 32.64 -38.56 7.57
C SER A 3 31.43 -37.63 7.48
N TYR A 4 31.59 -36.35 7.80
CA TYR A 4 30.59 -35.31 7.54
C TYR A 4 30.90 -34.67 6.18
N PRO A 5 29.93 -34.51 5.26
CA PRO A 5 30.17 -33.70 4.09
C PRO A 5 30.02 -32.21 4.43
N GLU A 6 31.08 -31.45 4.14
CA GLU A 6 31.04 -29.99 4.00
C GLU A 6 30.27 -29.62 2.74
N PHE A 7 29.33 -28.67 2.85
CA PHE A 7 28.88 -27.85 1.73
C PHE A 7 28.55 -26.45 2.28
N PHE A 8 29.57 -25.58 2.32
CA PHE A 8 29.33 -24.14 2.31
C PHE A 8 29.41 -23.68 0.85
N GLU A 9 28.27 -23.59 0.17
CA GLU A 9 28.21 -22.84 -1.09
C GLU A 9 28.32 -21.35 -0.78
N SER A 10 29.51 -20.79 -1.03
CA SER A 10 29.70 -19.35 -1.15
C SER A 10 28.97 -18.87 -2.41
N ASN A 11 27.68 -18.53 -2.28
CA ASN A 11 26.95 -17.90 -3.36
C ASN A 11 27.42 -16.45 -3.52
N HIS A 12 28.32 -16.26 -4.48
CA HIS A 12 28.78 -14.95 -4.94
C HIS A 12 27.65 -14.34 -5.79
N VAL A 13 26.69 -13.68 -5.14
CA VAL A 13 25.55 -13.06 -5.85
C VAL A 13 26.04 -11.77 -6.51
N THR A 14 25.95 -11.71 -7.83
CA THR A 14 26.30 -10.51 -8.60
C THR A 14 25.18 -9.46 -8.51
N ALA A 15 25.50 -8.18 -8.64
CA ALA A 15 24.51 -7.09 -8.62
C ALA A 15 23.40 -7.27 -9.67
N SER A 16 23.68 -7.97 -10.78
CA SER A 16 22.72 -8.32 -11.83
C SER A 16 21.67 -9.35 -11.42
N GLU A 17 21.99 -10.28 -10.51
CA GLU A 17 21.05 -11.33 -10.04
C GLU A 17 20.07 -10.79 -8.99
N LEU A 18 20.45 -9.72 -8.29
CA LEU A 18 19.58 -8.98 -7.37
C LEU A 18 18.43 -8.27 -8.10
N THR A 19 18.66 -7.86 -9.35
CA THR A 19 17.67 -7.13 -10.17
C THR A 19 16.62 -8.07 -10.77
N THR A 20 16.99 -9.30 -11.15
CA THR A 20 16.08 -10.27 -11.79
C THR A 20 15.11 -10.95 -10.82
N LYS A 21 15.49 -11.17 -9.54
CA LYS A 21 14.55 -11.64 -8.50
C LYS A 21 13.61 -10.54 -7.97
N ALA A 22 13.82 -9.27 -8.37
CA ALA A 22 12.95 -8.17 -8.00
C ALA A 22 11.66 -8.11 -8.84
N SER A 23 11.63 -8.69 -10.06
CA SER A 23 10.52 -8.48 -11.01
C SER A 23 9.34 -9.45 -10.89
N THR A 24 9.37 -10.43 -9.98
CA THR A 24 8.33 -11.49 -9.89
C THR A 24 7.49 -11.47 -8.62
N GLY A 25 7.66 -10.49 -7.73
CA GLY A 25 6.87 -10.38 -6.48
C GLY A 25 6.18 -9.02 -6.34
N SER A 26 4.85 -9.01 -6.30
CA SER A 26 3.96 -7.84 -6.30
C SER A 26 3.83 -7.14 -4.94
N GLY A 27 4.96 -6.74 -4.35
CA GLY A 27 5.01 -5.89 -3.16
C GLY A 27 6.03 -4.77 -3.31
N THR A 28 5.78 -3.61 -2.68
CA THR A 28 6.78 -2.54 -2.57
C THR A 28 7.96 -3.05 -1.74
N LYS A 29 9.03 -3.45 -2.41
CA LYS A 29 10.28 -3.89 -1.75
C LYS A 29 11.05 -2.65 -1.32
N ILE A 30 11.07 -2.35 -0.02
CA ILE A 30 11.94 -1.31 0.54
C ILE A 30 13.35 -1.90 0.66
N PHE A 31 14.33 -1.28 0.00
CA PHE A 31 15.74 -1.63 0.13
C PHE A 31 16.30 -1.03 1.43
N ALA A 32 16.68 -1.87 2.39
CA ALA A 32 17.56 -1.47 3.50
C ALA A 32 18.90 -2.18 3.33
N ILE A 33 19.96 -1.44 3.01
CA ILE A 33 21.33 -1.96 2.94
C ILE A 33 21.97 -1.71 4.31
N GLY A 34 22.11 -2.76 5.13
CA GLY A 34 22.87 -2.71 6.38
C GLY A 34 24.30 -3.19 6.16
N LEU A 35 25.29 -2.35 6.44
CA LEU A 35 26.71 -2.74 6.44
C LEU A 35 27.03 -3.40 7.80
N ILE A 36 27.34 -4.70 7.83
CA ILE A 36 27.85 -5.34 9.05
C ILE A 36 29.38 -5.24 9.04
N LEU A 37 29.94 -4.47 9.97
CA LEU A 37 31.38 -4.44 10.23
C LEU A 37 31.78 -5.61 11.15
N GLY A 38 32.17 -6.73 10.52
CA GLY A 38 33.17 -7.70 10.98
C GLY A 38 32.88 -8.59 12.21
N ILE A 39 32.90 -9.92 12.01
CA ILE A 39 33.38 -10.87 13.03
C ILE A 39 34.72 -11.40 12.52
N VAL A 40 35.79 -11.20 13.31
CA VAL A 40 37.14 -11.70 12.98
C VAL A 40 37.27 -13.14 13.47
N VAL A 41 37.40 -14.10 12.55
CA VAL A 41 37.91 -15.43 12.87
C VAL A 41 39.07 -15.71 11.91
N SER A 42 40.28 -15.71 12.45
CA SER A 42 41.55 -16.05 11.79
C SER A 42 41.77 -15.45 10.38
N GLY A 43 42.42 -14.29 10.33
CA GLY A 43 43.26 -13.90 9.17
C GLY A 43 42.59 -13.30 7.94
N SER A 44 41.26 -13.36 7.79
CA SER A 44 40.55 -12.78 6.64
C SER A 44 39.34 -11.98 7.10
N ALA A 45 39.30 -10.67 6.84
CA ALA A 45 38.08 -9.88 7.01
C ALA A 45 37.12 -10.22 5.88
N MET A 46 36.05 -10.98 6.16
CA MET A 46 34.95 -11.17 5.22
C MET A 46 33.93 -10.06 5.42
N MET A 47 33.79 -9.17 4.44
CA MET A 47 32.65 -8.26 4.35
C MET A 47 31.47 -9.04 3.77
N GLY A 48 30.49 -9.37 4.62
CA GLY A 48 29.21 -9.93 4.18
C GLY A 48 28.18 -8.82 4.02
N VAL A 49 27.47 -8.78 2.89
CA VAL A 49 26.25 -7.98 2.74
C VAL A 49 25.07 -8.91 3.06
N VAL A 50 24.30 -8.58 4.09
CA VAL A 50 23.03 -9.25 4.37
C VAL A 50 21.92 -8.45 3.70
N VAL A 51 21.28 -9.06 2.70
CA VAL A 51 20.05 -8.51 2.10
C VAL A 51 18.87 -9.06 2.89
N VAL A 52 18.27 -8.22 3.75
CA VAL A 52 17.02 -8.54 4.42
C VAL A 52 15.87 -8.11 3.51
N TRP A 53 15.05 -9.07 3.09
CA TRP A 53 13.77 -8.77 2.45
C TRP A 53 12.71 -8.68 3.53
N GLN A 54 12.10 -7.51 3.71
CA GLN A 54 10.86 -7.40 4.47
C GLN A 54 9.70 -7.28 3.49
N ASN A 55 8.97 -8.37 3.29
CA ASN A 55 7.68 -8.33 2.61
C ASN A 55 6.64 -7.80 3.61
N SER A 56 6.56 -6.48 3.74
CA SER A 56 5.45 -5.88 4.46
C SER A 56 4.19 -6.04 3.61
N ALA A 57 3.16 -6.66 4.17
CA ALA A 57 1.82 -6.60 3.60
C ALA A 57 1.49 -5.13 3.28
N PRO A 58 1.05 -4.79 2.05
CA PRO A 58 0.59 -3.44 1.77
C PRO A 58 -0.54 -3.06 2.74
N PRO A 59 -0.64 -1.76 3.05
CA PRO A 59 -1.48 -1.30 4.14
C PRO A 59 -2.95 -1.61 3.85
N SER A 60 -3.65 -2.09 4.87
CA SER A 60 -5.12 -2.07 4.89
C SER A 60 -5.69 -0.73 5.32
N THR A 61 -4.83 0.14 5.84
CA THR A 61 -5.19 1.41 6.46
C THR A 61 -4.21 2.50 6.03
N LEU A 62 -4.71 3.64 5.56
CA LEU A 62 -3.93 4.82 5.21
C LEU A 62 -4.37 6.01 6.06
N CYS A 63 -3.45 6.54 6.87
CA CYS A 63 -3.73 7.60 7.84
C CYS A 63 -3.10 8.96 7.48
N VAL A 64 -3.74 10.04 7.94
CA VAL A 64 -3.23 11.42 7.89
C VAL A 64 -2.97 11.97 9.31
N ASN A 65 -1.70 12.30 9.61
CA ASN A 65 -1.21 12.50 10.99
C ASN A 65 -0.89 13.96 11.40
N ASN A 66 -1.47 14.97 10.73
CA ASN A 66 -1.38 16.42 10.99
C ASN A 66 -0.43 17.23 10.09
N THR A 67 0.66 16.66 9.58
CA THR A 67 1.73 17.47 8.98
C THR A 67 1.57 17.71 7.48
N SER A 68 0.86 16.82 6.79
CA SER A 68 0.60 16.94 5.36
C SER A 68 -0.55 16.05 4.96
N ASP A 69 -1.24 16.43 3.90
CA ASP A 69 -2.21 15.56 3.24
C ASP A 69 -1.53 14.30 2.69
N ARG A 70 -2.31 13.24 2.48
CA ARG A 70 -1.84 12.00 1.86
C ARG A 70 -2.53 11.81 0.53
N LYS A 71 -1.77 11.54 -0.52
CA LYS A 71 -2.30 11.34 -1.86
C LYS A 71 -2.21 9.87 -2.26
N LEU A 72 -3.18 9.41 -3.02
CA LEU A 72 -3.09 8.18 -3.81
C LEU A 72 -3.22 8.50 -5.29
N TYR A 73 -2.26 8.06 -6.07
CA TYR A 73 -2.22 8.16 -7.52
C TYR A 73 -2.66 6.86 -8.17
N ASN A 74 -2.81 6.88 -9.49
CA ASN A 74 -3.21 5.72 -10.27
C ASN A 74 -2.33 4.50 -9.98
N ASN A 75 -2.96 3.34 -9.80
CA ASN A 75 -2.37 2.06 -9.39
C ASN A 75 -1.88 1.98 -7.93
N GLU A 76 -2.23 2.95 -7.08
CA GLU A 76 -1.99 2.88 -5.64
C GLU A 76 -3.27 2.48 -4.90
N PHE A 77 -3.15 1.47 -4.03
CA PHE A 77 -4.28 0.84 -3.34
C PHE A 77 -3.96 0.51 -1.88
N ILE A 78 -5.02 0.47 -1.07
CA ILE A 78 -5.06 -0.26 0.19
C ILE A 78 -5.88 -1.54 0.03
N TYR A 79 -5.54 -2.59 0.75
CA TYR A 79 -6.13 -3.92 0.58
C TYR A 79 -6.87 -4.39 1.82
N SER A 80 -7.95 -5.15 1.62
CA SER A 80 -8.61 -5.87 2.70
C SER A 80 -7.62 -6.80 3.44
N PRO A 81 -7.63 -6.85 4.79
CA PRO A 81 -6.55 -7.46 5.58
C PRO A 81 -6.39 -8.97 5.41
N THR A 82 -7.49 -9.72 5.48
CA THR A 82 -7.46 -11.18 5.70
C THR A 82 -7.37 -11.93 4.38
N SER A 83 -8.26 -11.59 3.44
CA SER A 83 -8.40 -12.35 2.19
C SER A 83 -7.89 -11.58 0.97
N GLN A 84 -7.59 -10.28 1.11
CA GLN A 84 -7.11 -9.41 0.03
C GLN A 84 -8.00 -9.45 -1.23
N VAL A 85 -9.29 -9.72 -1.04
CA VAL A 85 -10.29 -9.85 -2.11
C VAL A 85 -10.75 -8.49 -2.59
N TYR A 86 -10.58 -7.46 -1.77
CA TYR A 86 -10.95 -6.10 -2.08
C TYR A 86 -9.76 -5.16 -1.98
N ALA A 87 -9.71 -4.22 -2.93
CA ALA A 87 -8.75 -3.13 -2.96
C ALA A 87 -9.50 -1.81 -3.13
N ALA A 88 -9.15 -0.79 -2.34
CA ALA A 88 -9.60 0.58 -2.53
C ALA A 88 -8.44 1.47 -2.95
N GLY A 89 -8.64 2.28 -3.98
CA GLY A 89 -7.57 3.11 -4.52
C GLY A 89 -7.92 3.70 -5.87
N MET A 90 -6.90 4.22 -6.56
CA MET A 90 -7.08 4.82 -7.88
C MET A 90 -6.78 3.80 -8.97
N LEU A 91 -7.76 3.51 -9.83
CA LEU A 91 -7.58 2.71 -11.05
C LEU A 91 -8.18 3.46 -12.24
N ASN A 92 -7.42 3.57 -13.33
CA ASN A 92 -7.80 4.28 -14.54
C ASN A 92 -8.37 5.69 -14.25
N ASN A 93 -7.67 6.44 -13.38
CA ASN A 93 -8.05 7.79 -12.93
C ASN A 93 -9.40 7.87 -12.20
N GLN A 94 -9.87 6.76 -11.66
CA GLN A 94 -11.09 6.70 -10.86
C GLN A 94 -10.76 6.19 -9.46
N PHE A 95 -11.31 6.85 -8.44
CA PHE A 95 -11.29 6.31 -7.08
C PHE A 95 -12.44 5.33 -6.91
N GLY A 96 -12.13 4.12 -6.45
CA GLY A 96 -13.14 3.09 -6.25
C GLY A 96 -12.67 1.92 -5.41
N ILE A 97 -13.59 0.98 -5.25
CA ILE A 97 -13.38 -0.33 -4.66
C ILE A 97 -13.48 -1.36 -5.77
N TYR A 98 -12.50 -2.25 -5.82
CA TYR A 98 -12.34 -3.24 -6.88
C TYR A 98 -12.16 -4.62 -6.26
N ARG A 99 -12.52 -5.67 -7.01
CA ARG A 99 -12.08 -7.02 -6.67
C ARG A 99 -10.58 -7.17 -6.93
N ALA A 100 -9.90 -7.87 -6.04
CA ALA A 100 -8.48 -8.18 -6.11
C ALA A 100 -8.27 -9.69 -5.92
N TYR A 101 -7.17 -10.18 -6.49
CA TYR A 101 -6.71 -11.57 -6.37
C TYR A 101 -5.34 -11.62 -5.69
N GLY A 102 -5.21 -10.83 -4.62
CA GLY A 102 -3.95 -10.58 -3.94
C GLY A 102 -3.29 -9.26 -4.34
N TYR A 103 -2.15 -8.97 -3.70
CA TYR A 103 -1.44 -7.71 -3.86
C TYR A 103 -1.02 -7.41 -5.30
N GLY A 104 -1.24 -6.17 -5.74
CA GLY A 104 -0.97 -5.70 -7.10
C GLY A 104 -1.91 -6.26 -8.19
N ASN A 105 -2.78 -7.21 -7.87
CA ASN A 105 -3.66 -7.87 -8.83
C ASN A 105 -5.10 -7.40 -8.61
N VAL A 106 -5.43 -6.25 -9.18
CA VAL A 106 -6.75 -5.62 -9.08
C VAL A 106 -7.50 -5.75 -10.41
N THR A 107 -8.75 -6.18 -10.37
CA THR A 107 -9.62 -6.25 -11.55
C THR A 107 -10.25 -4.90 -11.85
N SER A 108 -10.67 -4.69 -13.10
CA SER A 108 -11.55 -3.58 -13.47
C SER A 108 -13.00 -3.76 -13.02
N THR A 109 -13.33 -4.87 -12.34
CA THR A 109 -14.66 -5.09 -11.78
C THR A 109 -14.83 -4.20 -10.55
N THR A 110 -15.55 -3.12 -10.76
CA THR A 110 -15.79 -2.11 -9.74
C THR A 110 -17.01 -2.46 -8.89
N ILE A 111 -16.84 -2.43 -7.58
CA ILE A 111 -17.91 -2.62 -6.59
C ILE A 111 -18.55 -1.27 -6.24
N TRP A 112 -17.73 -0.23 -6.14
CA TRP A 112 -18.15 1.13 -5.84
C TRP A 112 -17.18 2.15 -6.43
N THR A 113 -17.67 3.34 -6.79
CA THR A 113 -16.85 4.45 -7.29
C THR A 113 -17.29 5.77 -6.67
N ALA A 114 -16.34 6.64 -6.34
CA ALA A 114 -16.64 8.02 -5.93
C ALA A 114 -17.30 8.83 -7.04
N SER A 115 -16.99 8.57 -8.30
CA SER A 115 -17.60 9.25 -9.43
C SER A 115 -17.51 8.39 -10.69
N GLN A 116 -18.50 8.42 -11.56
CA GLN A 116 -18.37 7.89 -12.92
C GLN A 116 -17.47 8.85 -13.72
N SER A 117 -16.15 8.59 -13.79
CA SER A 117 -15.31 9.39 -14.69
C SER A 117 -15.57 8.93 -16.11
N THR A 118 -16.27 9.76 -16.89
CA THR A 118 -16.39 9.64 -18.35
C THR A 118 -15.20 10.28 -19.06
N THR A 119 -14.16 10.72 -18.33
CA THR A 119 -13.10 11.57 -18.87
C THR A 119 -11.73 10.96 -18.67
N SER A 120 -10.90 11.03 -19.73
CA SER A 120 -9.47 10.67 -19.74
C SER A 120 -8.59 11.59 -18.88
N ILE A 121 -9.18 12.33 -17.94
CA ILE A 121 -8.50 13.29 -17.08
C ILE A 121 -7.79 12.53 -15.97
N THR A 122 -6.51 12.84 -15.75
CA THR A 122 -5.73 12.25 -14.67
C THR A 122 -6.23 12.76 -13.32
N CYS A 123 -6.42 11.86 -12.37
CA CYS A 123 -6.94 12.18 -11.04
C CYS A 123 -6.07 11.58 -9.94
N HIS A 124 -6.22 12.11 -8.73
CA HIS A 124 -5.67 11.51 -7.51
C HIS A 124 -6.65 11.67 -6.35
N LEU A 125 -6.61 10.72 -5.42
CA LEU A 125 -7.26 10.86 -4.12
C LEU A 125 -6.37 11.70 -3.22
N GLN A 126 -6.97 12.56 -2.39
CA GLN A 126 -6.30 13.31 -1.34
C GLN A 126 -7.06 13.13 -0.04
N LEU A 127 -6.40 12.49 0.93
CA LEU A 127 -6.80 12.48 2.33
C LEU A 127 -6.29 13.76 2.97
N GLN A 128 -7.22 14.66 3.27
CA GLN A 128 -6.90 16.01 3.66
C GLN A 128 -6.78 16.13 5.18
N THR A 129 -5.88 17.00 5.59
CA THR A 129 -5.65 17.38 6.99
C THR A 129 -6.85 18.08 7.61
N ASP A 130 -7.76 18.63 6.81
CA ASP A 130 -9.04 19.20 7.21
C ASP A 130 -10.15 18.15 7.46
N ARG A 131 -9.79 16.86 7.33
CA ARG A 131 -10.60 15.65 7.60
C ARG A 131 -11.47 15.19 6.44
N ASN A 132 -11.30 15.79 5.27
CA ASN A 132 -12.04 15.38 4.09
C ASN A 132 -11.27 14.35 3.25
N VAL A 133 -12.02 13.62 2.42
CA VAL A 133 -11.49 12.72 1.40
C VAL A 133 -11.99 13.26 0.07
N VAL A 134 -11.06 13.70 -0.78
CA VAL A 134 -11.39 14.43 -2.02
C VAL A 134 -10.65 13.82 -3.19
N VAL A 135 -11.32 13.71 -4.33
CA VAL A 135 -10.68 13.38 -5.60
C VAL A 135 -10.47 14.66 -6.38
N TYR A 136 -9.24 14.91 -6.77
CA TYR A 136 -8.85 16.07 -7.58
C TYR A 136 -8.39 15.62 -8.96
N THR A 137 -8.66 16.45 -9.97
CA THR A 137 -7.90 16.40 -11.23
C THR A 137 -6.45 16.74 -10.94
N THR A 138 -5.52 15.97 -11.48
CA THR A 138 -4.09 16.17 -11.27
C THR A 138 -3.58 17.40 -12.04
N THR A 139 -4.13 17.69 -13.21
CA THR A 139 -3.69 18.82 -14.07
C THR A 139 -4.16 20.18 -13.59
N SER A 140 -5.42 20.30 -13.15
CA SER A 140 -6.04 21.58 -12.80
C SER A 140 -6.37 21.72 -11.31
N SER A 141 -6.11 20.70 -10.49
CA SER A 141 -6.44 20.68 -9.06
C SER A 141 -7.91 21.00 -8.78
N ILE A 142 -8.80 20.61 -9.67
CA ILE A 142 -10.26 20.78 -9.52
C ILE A 142 -10.81 19.58 -8.77
N ALA A 143 -11.55 19.83 -7.69
CA ALA A 143 -12.25 18.77 -6.97
C ALA A 143 -13.38 18.21 -7.84
N VAL A 144 -13.35 16.90 -8.12
CA VAL A 144 -14.37 16.21 -8.91
C VAL A 144 -15.32 15.38 -8.04
N TRP A 145 -14.90 15.05 -6.83
CA TRP A 145 -15.72 14.39 -5.82
C TRP A 145 -15.16 14.66 -4.41
N ALA A 146 -16.03 14.70 -3.40
CA ALA A 146 -15.64 14.76 -2.00
C ALA A 146 -16.59 13.94 -1.11
N ALA A 147 -16.05 13.34 -0.04
CA ALA A 147 -16.85 12.62 0.96
C ALA A 147 -17.74 13.55 1.80
N GLY A 148 -17.35 14.82 1.95
CA GLY A 148 -18.15 15.86 2.61
C GLY A 148 -18.21 15.73 4.14
N VAL A 149 -17.15 15.19 4.77
CA VAL A 149 -17.15 14.82 6.20
C VAL A 149 -16.24 15.68 7.08
N ASN A 150 -16.10 16.95 6.73
CA ASN A 150 -15.28 17.95 7.42
C ASN A 150 -15.71 18.26 8.87
N ASN A 151 -16.82 17.70 9.39
CA ASN A 151 -17.40 18.01 10.70
C ASN A 151 -17.39 16.86 11.73
N GLY A 152 -16.79 15.69 11.42
CA GLY A 152 -16.99 14.44 12.18
C GLY A 152 -16.22 14.22 13.50
N GLY A 153 -15.51 15.21 14.04
CA GLY A 153 -14.79 15.08 15.32
C GLY A 153 -13.47 15.85 15.42
N SER A 154 -12.95 16.03 16.63
CA SER A 154 -11.68 16.69 16.93
C SER A 154 -10.56 15.66 17.20
N GLY A 155 -9.36 15.93 16.67
CA GLY A 155 -8.18 15.09 16.87
C GLY A 155 -7.81 14.23 15.66
N LYS A 156 -6.52 13.94 15.52
CA LYS A 156 -5.92 13.11 14.46
C LYS A 156 -5.24 11.89 15.08
N PRO A 157 -4.99 10.80 14.32
CA PRO A 157 -5.14 10.67 12.88
C PRO A 157 -6.56 10.39 12.40
N PHE A 158 -6.82 10.67 11.12
CA PHE A 158 -7.96 10.10 10.39
C PHE A 158 -7.43 9.07 9.41
N CYS A 159 -8.13 7.96 9.27
CA CYS A 159 -7.64 6.83 8.49
C CYS A 159 -8.70 6.28 7.53
N LEU A 160 -8.27 5.97 6.32
CA LEU A 160 -9.05 5.26 5.31
C LEU A 160 -8.70 3.79 5.45
N GLN A 161 -9.70 2.94 5.67
CA GLN A 161 -9.50 1.52 5.93
C GLN A 161 -10.39 0.66 5.03
N MET A 162 -9.76 -0.28 4.34
CA MET A 162 -10.46 -1.29 3.56
C MET A 162 -10.79 -2.49 4.46
N LEU A 163 -12.06 -2.88 4.54
CA LEU A 163 -12.50 -4.03 5.32
C LEU A 163 -12.62 -5.30 4.45
N ASP A 164 -12.50 -6.46 5.08
CA ASP A 164 -12.74 -7.76 4.43
C ASP A 164 -14.18 -7.96 3.97
N SER A 165 -15.11 -7.11 4.40
CA SER A 165 -16.49 -7.10 3.90
C SER A 165 -16.65 -6.42 2.54
N GLY A 166 -15.62 -5.74 2.04
CA GLY A 166 -15.74 -4.89 0.85
C GLY A 166 -16.29 -3.48 1.15
N ASN A 167 -16.49 -3.14 2.44
CA ASN A 167 -16.80 -1.77 2.86
C ASN A 167 -15.51 -0.97 3.06
N LEU A 168 -15.50 0.27 2.59
CA LEU A 168 -14.41 1.22 2.80
C LEU A 168 -14.87 2.26 3.81
N ILE A 169 -14.11 2.44 4.88
CA ILE A 169 -14.47 3.33 5.98
C ILE A 169 -13.43 4.44 6.14
N TRP A 170 -13.91 5.61 6.53
CA TRP A 170 -13.11 6.72 7.03
C TRP A 170 -13.35 6.83 8.53
N ILE A 171 -12.32 6.59 9.32
CA ILE A 171 -12.38 6.57 10.78
C ILE A 171 -11.63 7.75 11.38
N ASN A 172 -12.09 8.23 12.52
CA ASN A 172 -11.40 9.21 13.32
C ASN A 172 -10.36 8.56 14.26
N ASN A 173 -9.70 9.38 15.07
CA ASN A 173 -8.69 8.97 16.04
C ASN A 173 -9.23 8.11 17.20
N THR A 174 -10.55 8.10 17.42
CA THR A 174 -11.21 7.23 18.41
C THR A 174 -11.64 5.88 17.81
N GLY A 175 -11.38 5.65 16.53
CA GLY A 175 -11.82 4.46 15.80
C GLY A 175 -13.29 4.50 15.36
N SER A 176 -13.97 5.64 15.51
CA SER A 176 -15.36 5.80 15.07
C SER A 176 -15.42 6.07 13.57
N THR A 177 -16.29 5.33 12.89
CA THR A 177 -16.61 5.57 11.48
C THR A 177 -17.33 6.90 11.31
N ILE A 178 -16.73 7.80 10.56
CA ILE A 178 -17.31 9.12 10.24
C ILE A 178 -17.80 9.21 8.78
N TRP A 179 -17.35 8.29 7.93
CA TRP A 179 -17.90 8.08 6.58
C TRP A 179 -17.68 6.63 6.15
N GLN A 180 -18.53 6.13 5.26
CA GLN A 180 -18.38 4.80 4.65
C GLN A 180 -19.05 4.73 3.28
N THR A 181 -18.61 3.79 2.45
CA THR A 181 -19.19 3.53 1.12
C THR A 181 -20.50 2.77 1.14
N ASN A 182 -20.82 2.08 2.25
CA ASN A 182 -21.97 1.17 2.36
C ASN A 182 -21.96 0.07 1.29
N SER A 183 -20.76 -0.40 0.92
CA SER A 183 -20.55 -1.39 -0.15
C SER A 183 -20.25 -2.79 0.38
N ALA A 184 -20.57 -3.06 1.64
CA ALA A 184 -20.39 -4.38 2.22
C ALA A 184 -21.11 -5.43 1.36
N GLN A 185 -20.37 -6.45 0.91
CA GLN A 185 -20.93 -7.55 0.14
C GLN A 185 -21.48 -8.60 1.11
N SER A 186 -22.69 -9.10 0.86
CA SER A 186 -23.15 -10.33 1.49
C SER A 186 -22.30 -11.48 0.94
N GLY A 187 -21.65 -12.23 1.83
CA GLY A 187 -20.81 -13.37 1.48
C GLY A 187 -21.53 -14.45 0.70
#